data_AF-A0A7Y0KD74-F1
#
_entry.id   AF-A0A7Y0KD74-F1
#
_cell.length_a   1.000
_cell.length_b   1.000
_cell.length_c   1.000
_cell.angle_alpha   90.00
_cell.angle_beta   90.00
_cell.angle_gamma   90.00
#
_symmetry.space_group_name_H-M   'P 1'
#
loop_
_entity.id
_entity.type
_entity.pdbx_description
1 polymer ?
#
loop_
_entity_poly.entity_id
_entity_poly.type
_entity_poly.pdbx_seq_one_letter_code
_entity_poly.pdbx_strand_id
1 'polypeptide(L)'
;MKIYYYLTKSQRHRIQLERRDVYTLLFLNEQSILSQPQLYEFYSFFTNISDAAFRRKMSRWNDANIINKRKVKMENGYELAIIELTLAGQSILKKLGYLNEDEKLKYQAKSNLDHTLAIKQSVIEVLRNVSDIDPFYIADGGKYIIPFREGDNEDELEQTAIIFKNQNFGSDFIPPFKSKYSSDDIEKFKNTGVVQSFVPQDFEHIKEHFGKGHLIDKSGLKPDWIFKVKGTFIYIEVDSGNEKIKTKRDHTNTIIEKHDVKSIEGKLYRYEQLAKSDREHNHKVIFALMDDSDVVITKNIHSNKDIRIANLKHEIAHMNDYNNWKIEVYVTGMKRFYTVFEAVYLELINNIKSYTYEVYKKAFITLIKAGLKPNWKNLKFMVVAKHFYPTLGISTNNLNFIPDFLFRYYQDSEDKYEQYFIPVFIREGSVKDMERLAYYTIPTANGRFKYNAKILALYERKEELFNDVIRKTKKVNTNKITREIVDNNGMDIDNIVFAAIDEISNGKLLLYNANKKQIDKSQLF
;
A
#
# COMPACT_ATOMS: atom_id res chain seq x y z
N MET A 1 -28.01 3.26 20.39
CA MET A 1 -27.85 2.35 21.56
C MET A 1 -26.70 2.81 22.47
N LYS A 2 -26.94 2.91 23.79
CA LYS A 2 -25.94 3.22 24.83
C LYS A 2 -25.88 2.04 25.82
N ILE A 3 -24.70 1.46 26.04
CA ILE A 3 -24.47 0.40 27.02
C ILE A 3 -23.88 1.03 28.29
N TYR A 4 -24.36 0.64 29.47
CA TYR A 4 -23.91 1.21 30.73
C TYR A 4 -23.24 0.16 31.63
N TYR A 5 -21.96 0.36 31.90
CA TYR A 5 -21.14 -0.48 32.77
C TYR A 5 -21.00 0.18 34.15
N TYR A 6 -21.17 -0.60 35.22
CA TYR A 6 -21.01 -0.17 36.60
C TYR A 6 -19.80 -0.88 37.23
N LEU A 7 -18.87 -0.11 37.78
CA LEU A 7 -17.73 -0.63 38.52
C LEU A 7 -17.97 -0.47 40.03
N THR A 8 -17.90 -1.57 40.77
CA THR A 8 -17.87 -1.58 42.23
C THR A 8 -16.43 -1.84 42.72
N LYS A 9 -15.81 -0.76 43.18
CA LYS A 9 -14.85 -0.76 44.31
C LYS A 9 -15.15 0.43 45.23
N SER A 10 -15.71 1.51 44.66
CA SER A 10 -16.53 2.49 45.34
C SER A 10 -17.77 2.73 44.46
N GLN A 11 -18.95 2.86 45.05
CA GLN A 11 -20.26 2.92 44.35
C GLN A 11 -20.47 4.16 43.43
N ARG A 12 -19.42 4.78 42.88
CA ARG A 12 -19.50 6.13 42.28
C ARG A 12 -19.11 6.27 40.81
N HIS A 13 -18.63 5.24 40.13
CA HIS A 13 -18.10 5.41 38.75
C HIS A 13 -18.81 4.50 37.73
N ARG A 14 -19.70 5.12 36.94
CA ARG A 14 -20.38 4.56 35.77
C ARG A 14 -19.51 4.79 34.53
N ILE A 15 -19.36 3.77 33.70
CA ILE A 15 -18.76 3.88 32.37
C ILE A 15 -19.81 3.55 31.34
N GLN A 16 -20.17 4.53 30.54
CA GLN A 16 -21.02 4.33 29.37
C GLN A 16 -20.13 3.94 28.19
N LEU A 17 -20.43 2.80 27.56
CA LEU A 17 -19.89 2.46 26.24
C LEU A 17 -20.96 2.72 25.19
N GLU A 18 -20.58 3.47 24.18
CA GLU A 18 -21.40 3.72 23.00
C GLU A 18 -21.03 2.72 21.89
N ARG A 19 -21.79 2.72 20.80
CA ARG A 19 -21.55 1.77 19.69
C ARG A 19 -20.13 1.89 19.12
N ARG A 20 -19.65 3.11 18.89
CA ARG A 20 -18.25 3.40 18.51
C ARG A 20 -17.22 2.87 19.51
N ASP A 21 -17.56 2.81 20.79
CA ASP A 21 -16.67 2.27 21.82
C ASP A 21 -16.53 0.76 21.66
N VAL A 22 -17.64 0.07 21.39
CA VAL A 22 -17.63 -1.37 21.07
C VAL A 22 -16.82 -1.66 19.80
N TYR A 23 -16.99 -0.86 18.75
CA TYR A 23 -16.18 -0.97 17.52
C TYR A 23 -14.69 -0.73 17.76
N THR A 24 -14.36 0.20 18.65
CA THR A 24 -12.98 0.46 19.07
C THR A 24 -12.39 -0.73 19.84
N LEU A 25 -13.18 -1.38 20.70
CA LEU A 25 -12.75 -2.61 21.39
C LEU A 25 -12.59 -3.79 20.42
N LEU A 26 -13.45 -3.91 19.41
CA LEU A 26 -13.31 -4.93 18.35
C LEU A 26 -12.03 -4.71 17.54
N PHE A 27 -11.76 -3.48 17.13
CA PHE A 27 -10.51 -3.14 16.46
C PHE A 27 -9.31 -3.43 17.35
N LEU A 28 -9.36 -3.08 18.63
CA LEU A 28 -8.28 -3.40 19.57
C LEU A 28 -8.11 -4.92 19.77
N ASN A 29 -9.19 -5.71 19.72
CA ASN A 29 -9.13 -7.18 19.73
C ASN A 29 -8.42 -7.72 18.48
N GLU A 30 -8.73 -7.18 17.31
CA GLU A 30 -8.08 -7.52 16.04
C GLU A 30 -6.59 -7.15 16.04
N GLN A 31 -6.26 -5.94 16.52
CA GLN A 31 -4.91 -5.40 16.49
C GLN A 31 -4.01 -5.89 17.63
N SER A 32 -4.57 -6.43 18.71
CA SER A 32 -3.92 -6.82 19.98
C SER A 32 -3.32 -5.65 20.79
N ILE A 33 -2.54 -4.79 20.14
CA ILE A 33 -1.75 -3.71 20.75
C ILE A 33 -1.78 -2.49 19.85
N LEU A 34 -2.03 -1.32 20.44
CA LEU A 34 -1.99 -0.03 19.75
C LEU A 34 -1.35 1.01 20.66
N SER A 35 -0.69 2.01 20.07
CA SER A 35 -0.39 3.22 20.82
C SER A 35 -1.66 4.04 21.04
N GLN A 36 -1.69 4.87 22.08
CA GLN A 36 -2.83 5.76 22.32
C GLN A 36 -3.09 6.73 21.15
N PRO A 37 -2.09 7.35 20.48
CA PRO A 37 -2.31 8.15 19.28
C PRO A 37 -2.96 7.37 18.14
N GLN A 38 -2.54 6.12 17.92
CA GLN A 38 -3.12 5.26 16.89
C GLN A 38 -4.57 4.88 17.18
N LEU A 39 -4.88 4.53 18.43
CA LEU A 39 -6.25 4.26 18.83
C LEU A 39 -7.13 5.52 18.73
N TYR A 40 -6.56 6.70 19.01
CA TYR A 40 -7.23 7.98 18.82
C TYR A 40 -7.53 8.27 17.35
N GLU A 41 -6.57 8.03 16.45
CA GLU A 41 -6.75 8.19 15.00
C GLU A 41 -7.90 7.30 14.50
N PHE A 42 -7.90 6.02 14.86
CA PHE A 42 -8.99 5.11 14.53
C PHE A 42 -10.33 5.55 15.14
N TYR A 43 -10.35 5.96 16.41
CA TYR A 43 -11.58 6.44 17.07
C TYR A 43 -12.16 7.68 16.38
N SER A 44 -11.30 8.49 15.76
CA SER A 44 -11.70 9.72 15.08
C SER A 44 -12.46 9.45 13.77
N PHE A 45 -12.44 8.22 13.24
CA PHE A 45 -13.29 7.84 12.11
C PHE A 45 -14.78 7.96 12.45
N PHE A 46 -15.15 7.61 13.69
CA PHE A 46 -16.56 7.59 14.11
C PHE A 46 -17.05 8.95 14.60
N THR A 47 -16.18 9.74 15.22
CA THR A 47 -16.60 10.98 15.89
C THR A 47 -15.44 11.95 16.12
N ASN A 48 -15.75 13.24 16.04
CA ASN A 48 -14.83 14.29 16.42
C ASN A 48 -14.74 14.38 17.95
N ILE A 49 -13.65 13.86 18.51
CA ILE A 49 -13.31 13.98 19.94
C ILE A 49 -11.96 14.67 20.08
N SER A 50 -11.80 15.53 21.07
CA SER A 50 -10.47 16.10 21.35
C SER A 50 -9.56 15.05 21.98
N ASP A 51 -8.27 15.10 21.65
CA ASP A 51 -7.25 14.20 22.23
C ASP A 51 -7.28 14.20 23.78
N ALA A 52 -7.49 15.35 24.43
CA ALA A 52 -7.62 15.41 25.89
C ALA A 52 -8.86 14.65 26.42
N ALA A 53 -9.99 14.75 25.72
CA ALA A 53 -11.20 14.01 26.09
C ALA A 53 -11.03 12.50 25.85
N PHE A 54 -10.40 12.11 24.74
CA PHE A 54 -10.05 10.73 24.46
C PHE A 54 -9.10 10.14 25.51
N ARG A 55 -8.05 10.89 25.90
CA ARG A 55 -7.13 10.51 26.99
C ARG A 55 -7.86 10.22 28.31
N ARG A 56 -8.79 11.09 28.71
CA ARG A 56 -9.64 10.86 29.90
C ARG A 56 -10.55 9.65 29.75
N LYS A 57 -11.06 9.37 28.54
CA LYS A 57 -11.84 8.16 28.25
C LYS A 57 -11.00 6.90 28.42
N MET A 58 -9.79 6.87 27.87
CA MET A 58 -8.85 5.76 28.02
C MET A 58 -8.46 5.52 29.48
N SER A 59 -8.23 6.57 30.29
CA SER A 59 -7.97 6.40 31.72
C SER A 59 -9.16 5.75 32.44
N ARG A 60 -10.39 6.17 32.15
CA ARG A 60 -11.60 5.53 32.71
C ARG A 60 -11.70 4.06 32.32
N TRP A 61 -11.44 3.71 31.06
CA TRP A 61 -11.45 2.31 30.61
C TRP A 61 -10.34 1.48 31.25
N ASN A 62 -9.18 2.08 31.52
CA ASN A 62 -8.10 1.43 32.23
C ASN A 62 -8.47 1.17 33.71
N ASP A 63 -9.03 2.16 34.40
CA ASP A 63 -9.50 2.01 35.80
C ASP A 63 -10.62 0.97 35.92
N ALA A 64 -11.36 0.78 34.83
CA ALA A 64 -12.38 -0.26 34.66
C ALA A 64 -11.83 -1.66 34.44
N ASN A 65 -10.54 -1.78 34.17
CA ASN A 65 -9.91 -3.00 33.66
C ASN A 65 -10.53 -3.47 32.32
N ILE A 66 -11.08 -2.57 31.48
CA ILE A 66 -11.54 -2.91 30.12
C ILE A 66 -10.33 -2.98 29.17
N ILE A 67 -9.40 -2.04 29.35
CA ILE A 67 -8.12 -2.01 28.65
C ILE A 67 -6.98 -1.98 29.67
N ASN A 68 -5.79 -2.38 29.23
CA ASN A 68 -4.54 -2.14 29.93
C ASN A 68 -3.81 -0.99 29.25
N LYS A 69 -3.60 0.11 29.97
CA LYS A 69 -2.84 1.26 29.49
C LYS A 69 -1.53 1.35 30.27
N ARG A 70 -0.41 1.15 29.58
CA ARG A 70 0.94 1.22 30.16
C ARG A 70 1.82 2.16 29.37
N LYS A 71 2.76 2.82 30.04
CA LYS A 71 3.81 3.58 29.36
C LYS A 71 4.97 2.65 29.03
N VAL A 72 5.51 2.76 27.82
CA VAL A 72 6.67 2.03 27.36
C VAL A 72 7.70 3.04 26.84
N LYS A 73 8.96 2.86 27.24
CA LYS A 73 10.06 3.65 26.72
C LYS A 73 10.47 3.07 25.36
N MET A 74 10.34 3.86 24.31
CA MET A 74 10.72 3.52 22.95
C MET A 74 12.24 3.55 22.80
N GLU A 75 12.79 2.98 21.72
CA GLU A 75 14.23 2.95 21.48
C GLU A 75 14.85 4.36 21.41
N ASN A 76 14.08 5.33 20.92
CA ASN A 76 14.47 6.75 20.88
C ASN A 76 14.50 7.44 22.25
N GLY A 77 14.02 6.79 23.32
CA GLY A 77 13.96 7.32 24.67
C GLY A 77 12.63 7.99 25.05
N TYR A 78 11.72 8.20 24.09
CA TYR A 78 10.39 8.74 24.32
C TYR A 78 9.48 7.73 25.04
N GLU A 79 8.59 8.22 25.91
CA GLU A 79 7.57 7.36 26.55
C GLU A 79 6.29 7.39 25.74
N LEU A 80 5.88 6.23 25.22
CA LEU A 80 4.62 6.07 24.51
C LEU A 80 3.62 5.29 25.36
N ALA A 81 2.37 5.78 25.42
CA ALA A 81 1.28 5.03 26.04
C ALA A 81 0.80 3.93 25.08
N ILE A 82 0.93 2.69 25.51
CA ILE A 82 0.45 1.49 24.83
C ILE A 82 -0.86 1.04 25.46
N ILE A 83 -1.80 0.62 24.61
CA ILE A 83 -3.13 0.16 24.95
C ILE A 83 -3.31 -1.26 24.43
N GLU A 84 -3.79 -2.15 25.30
CA GLU A 84 -4.10 -3.54 25.02
C GLU A 84 -5.49 -3.88 25.57
N LEU A 85 -6.20 -4.81 24.94
CA LEU A 85 -7.48 -5.30 25.45
C LEU A 85 -7.24 -6.29 26.61
N THR A 86 -8.00 -6.17 27.70
CA THR A 86 -7.93 -7.15 28.81
C THR A 86 -8.91 -8.31 28.57
N LEU A 87 -8.79 -9.37 29.38
CA LEU A 87 -9.79 -10.45 29.40
C LEU A 87 -11.20 -9.94 29.73
N ALA A 88 -11.30 -8.94 30.61
CA ALA A 88 -12.58 -8.31 30.94
C ALA A 88 -13.14 -7.53 29.74
N GLY A 89 -12.31 -6.76 29.03
CA GLY A 89 -12.70 -6.11 27.78
C GLY A 89 -13.14 -7.10 26.69
N GLN A 90 -12.45 -8.23 26.55
CA GLN A 90 -12.85 -9.28 25.61
C GLN A 90 -14.17 -9.96 26.01
N SER A 91 -14.39 -10.22 27.30
CA SER A 91 -15.64 -10.79 27.80
C SER A 91 -16.85 -9.93 27.46
N ILE A 92 -16.69 -8.60 27.42
CA ILE A 92 -17.73 -7.69 26.95
C ILE A 92 -18.13 -8.03 25.50
N LEU A 93 -17.16 -8.18 24.61
CA LEU A 93 -17.40 -8.46 23.19
C LEU A 93 -18.06 -9.82 22.97
N LYS A 94 -17.64 -10.84 23.74
CA LYS A 94 -18.25 -12.19 23.73
C LYS A 94 -19.72 -12.16 24.10
N LYS A 95 -20.02 -11.55 25.24
CA LYS A 95 -21.39 -11.46 25.75
C LYS A 95 -22.29 -10.57 24.88
N LEU A 96 -21.71 -9.59 24.18
CA LEU A 96 -22.42 -8.83 23.16
C LEU A 96 -22.67 -9.64 21.88
N GLY A 97 -22.12 -10.84 21.75
CA GLY A 97 -22.32 -11.73 20.61
C GLY A 97 -21.42 -11.44 19.40
N TYR A 98 -20.38 -10.62 19.56
CA TYR A 98 -19.43 -10.33 18.47
C TYR A 98 -18.29 -11.34 18.37
N LEU A 99 -17.95 -12.01 19.47
CA LEU A 99 -16.89 -13.01 19.56
C LEU A 99 -17.45 -14.31 20.12
N ASN A 100 -16.84 -15.43 19.76
CA ASN A 100 -17.22 -16.72 20.32
C ASN A 100 -16.69 -16.88 21.75
N GLU A 101 -17.35 -17.69 22.58
CA GLU A 101 -16.97 -17.91 23.98
C GLU A 101 -15.58 -18.54 24.15
N ASP A 102 -15.14 -19.35 23.19
CA ASP A 102 -13.82 -20.01 23.16
C ASP A 102 -12.70 -19.11 22.59
N GLU A 103 -13.04 -17.95 22.04
CA GLU A 103 -12.07 -17.05 21.43
C GLU A 103 -11.08 -16.52 22.47
N LYS A 104 -9.78 -16.65 22.20
CA LYS A 104 -8.71 -16.19 23.10
C LYS A 104 -8.23 -14.80 22.70
N LEU A 105 -7.65 -14.06 23.63
CA LEU A 105 -6.96 -12.81 23.30
C LEU A 105 -5.88 -13.10 22.25
N LYS A 106 -5.92 -12.34 21.16
CA LYS A 106 -4.92 -12.43 20.10
C LYS A 106 -3.56 -12.02 20.66
N TYR A 107 -2.53 -12.75 20.24
CA TYR A 107 -1.19 -12.68 20.82
C TYR A 107 -0.64 -11.25 20.88
N GLN A 108 -0.01 -10.91 22.02
CA GLN A 108 0.70 -9.65 22.28
C GLN A 108 2.11 -9.73 21.71
N ALA A 109 2.52 -8.78 20.87
CA ALA A 109 3.85 -8.78 20.28
C ALA A 109 4.96 -8.81 21.35
N LYS A 110 5.79 -9.88 21.33
CA LYS A 110 6.93 -10.06 22.26
C LYS A 110 8.27 -9.52 21.71
N SER A 111 8.36 -9.08 20.46
CA SER A 111 9.63 -8.60 19.86
C SER A 111 9.42 -7.44 18.89
N ASN A 112 10.26 -6.40 19.05
CA ASN A 112 10.27 -5.12 18.32
C ASN A 112 8.92 -4.38 18.30
N LEU A 113 8.67 -3.58 19.34
CA LEU A 113 7.46 -2.76 19.48
C LEU A 113 7.34 -1.73 18.35
N ASP A 114 8.45 -1.10 17.94
CA ASP A 114 8.45 -0.07 16.90
C ASP A 114 7.94 -0.63 15.56
N HIS A 115 8.46 -1.78 15.15
CA HIS A 115 8.00 -2.48 13.96
C HIS A 115 6.52 -2.91 14.10
N THR A 116 6.12 -3.43 15.26
CA THR A 116 4.70 -3.76 15.52
C THR A 116 3.81 -2.53 15.33
N LEU A 117 4.16 -1.39 15.93
CA LEU A 117 3.38 -0.16 15.82
C LEU A 117 3.38 0.38 14.39
N ALA A 118 4.44 0.20 13.61
CA ALA A 118 4.46 0.56 12.19
C ALA A 118 3.51 -0.30 11.35
N ILE A 119 3.38 -1.59 11.64
CA ILE A 119 2.35 -2.45 11.02
C ILE A 119 0.97 -1.88 11.34
N LYS A 120 0.73 -1.54 12.61
CA LYS A 120 -0.56 -0.98 13.04
C LYS A 120 -0.87 0.36 12.39
N GLN A 121 0.14 1.18 12.18
CA GLN A 121 -0.03 2.43 11.46
C GLN A 121 -0.44 2.18 10.01
N SER A 122 0.20 1.23 9.35
CA SER A 122 -0.16 0.84 7.98
C SER A 122 -1.63 0.40 7.92
N VAL A 123 -2.10 -0.38 8.89
CA VAL A 123 -3.52 -0.78 8.99
C VAL A 123 -4.44 0.43 9.11
N ILE A 124 -4.14 1.37 10.01
CA ILE A 124 -4.96 2.57 10.22
C ILE A 124 -4.99 3.44 8.96
N GLU A 125 -3.86 3.60 8.26
CA GLU A 125 -3.80 4.36 7.01
C GLU A 125 -4.57 3.72 5.86
N VAL A 126 -4.58 2.38 5.79
CA VAL A 126 -5.49 1.66 4.87
C VAL A 126 -6.93 1.97 5.23
N LEU A 127 -7.32 1.81 6.49
CA LEU A 127 -8.69 2.04 6.92
C LEU A 127 -9.13 3.50 6.73
N ARG A 128 -8.21 4.47 6.91
CA ARG A 128 -8.45 5.89 6.62
C ARG A 128 -8.80 6.11 5.15
N ASN A 129 -7.98 5.58 4.23
CA ASN A 129 -8.25 5.65 2.78
C ASN A 129 -9.61 5.06 2.41
N VAL A 130 -9.96 3.94 3.04
CA VAL A 130 -11.21 3.24 2.78
C VAL A 130 -12.41 4.00 3.34
N SER A 131 -12.27 4.63 4.52
CA SER A 131 -13.35 5.32 5.22
C SER A 131 -13.96 6.52 4.48
N ASP A 132 -13.24 7.05 3.48
CA ASP A 132 -13.73 8.14 2.63
C ASP A 132 -14.67 7.65 1.52
N ILE A 133 -14.61 6.36 1.18
CA ILE A 133 -15.28 5.76 0.02
C ILE A 133 -16.29 4.69 0.45
N ASP A 134 -15.86 3.72 1.27
CA ASP A 134 -16.71 2.64 1.76
C ASP A 134 -17.33 3.03 3.12
N PRO A 135 -18.59 2.64 3.39
CA PRO A 135 -19.25 2.93 4.67
C PRO A 135 -18.76 2.07 5.84
N PHE A 136 -18.08 0.95 5.56
CA PHE A 136 -17.59 0.00 6.55
C PHE A 136 -16.48 -0.88 5.96
N TYR A 137 -15.80 -1.62 6.82
CA TYR A 137 -14.92 -2.72 6.41
C TYR A 137 -15.28 -4.03 7.13
N ILE A 138 -14.84 -5.14 6.55
CA ILE A 138 -14.99 -6.47 7.14
C ILE A 138 -13.71 -6.79 7.90
N ALA A 139 -13.82 -6.89 9.23
CA ALA A 139 -12.68 -7.08 10.11
C ALA A 139 -12.43 -8.56 10.41
N ASP A 140 -11.20 -8.84 10.82
CA ASP A 140 -10.75 -10.14 11.32
C ASP A 140 -11.15 -11.34 10.43
N GLY A 141 -10.91 -11.20 9.14
CA GLY A 141 -11.15 -12.23 8.13
C GLY A 141 -12.60 -12.59 7.88
N GLY A 142 -13.54 -11.71 8.25
CA GLY A 142 -14.96 -11.96 8.03
C GLY A 142 -15.75 -12.31 9.27
N LYS A 143 -15.22 -12.04 10.48
CA LYS A 143 -15.97 -12.28 11.71
C LYS A 143 -16.99 -11.20 12.02
N TYR A 144 -16.67 -9.93 11.77
CA TYR A 144 -17.55 -8.82 12.08
C TYR A 144 -17.33 -7.62 11.15
N ILE A 145 -18.34 -6.75 11.06
CA ILE A 145 -18.31 -5.51 10.28
C ILE A 145 -18.12 -4.33 11.22
N ILE A 146 -17.16 -3.47 10.88
CA ILE A 146 -16.94 -2.19 11.57
C ILE A 146 -17.29 -1.04 10.62
N PRO A 147 -18.34 -0.26 10.89
CA PRO A 147 -18.71 0.92 10.10
C PRO A 147 -17.76 2.08 10.35
N PHE A 148 -17.47 2.88 9.35
CA PHE A 148 -16.66 4.09 9.52
C PHE A 148 -17.47 5.28 10.00
N ARG A 149 -18.74 5.35 9.59
CA ARG A 149 -19.66 6.43 9.97
C ARG A 149 -20.89 5.82 10.64
N GLU A 150 -21.40 6.49 11.67
CA GLU A 150 -22.76 6.21 12.13
C GLU A 150 -23.68 6.60 10.97
N GLY A 151 -24.51 5.66 10.49
CA GLY A 151 -25.58 6.04 9.57
C GLY A 151 -26.47 7.03 10.31
N ASP A 152 -26.52 8.27 9.81
CA ASP A 152 -27.55 9.21 10.21
C ASP A 152 -28.90 8.53 9.97
N ASN A 153 -29.73 8.46 11.01
CA ASN A 153 -30.98 7.71 11.13
C ASN A 153 -30.77 6.26 11.64
N GLU A 154 -30.83 6.09 12.96
CA GLU A 154 -32.09 5.68 13.61
C GLU A 154 -31.87 5.49 15.11
N ASP A 155 -32.71 6.20 15.86
CA ASP A 155 -32.98 6.08 17.30
C ASP A 155 -33.62 4.72 17.69
N GLU A 156 -33.49 3.68 16.89
CA GLU A 156 -34.16 2.41 17.18
C GLU A 156 -33.22 1.43 17.90
N LEU A 157 -33.63 1.12 19.13
CA LEU A 157 -33.04 0.18 20.11
C LEU A 157 -31.99 0.81 21.04
N GLU A 158 -32.44 1.71 21.91
CA GLU A 158 -31.83 1.94 23.23
C GLU A 158 -32.06 0.73 24.16
N GLN A 159 -31.44 -0.42 23.86
CA GLN A 159 -31.29 -1.44 24.90
C GLN A 159 -30.16 -1.03 25.84
N THR A 160 -30.55 -0.46 26.98
CA THR A 160 -29.66 -0.19 28.11
C THR A 160 -29.28 -1.53 28.74
N ALA A 161 -28.11 -2.08 28.42
CA ALA A 161 -27.54 -3.17 29.20
C ALA A 161 -26.76 -2.58 30.38
N ILE A 162 -27.14 -2.99 31.59
CA ILE A 162 -26.54 -2.58 32.88
C ILE A 162 -25.70 -3.73 33.40
N ILE A 163 -24.40 -3.51 33.63
CA ILE A 163 -23.46 -4.56 34.08
C ILE A 163 -22.89 -4.19 35.44
N PHE A 164 -23.13 -5.01 36.46
CA PHE A 164 -22.67 -4.77 37.84
C PHE A 164 -21.44 -5.62 38.17
N LYS A 165 -20.33 -4.99 38.57
CA LYS A 165 -19.10 -5.65 39.01
C LYS A 165 -19.20 -6.35 40.39
N ASN A 166 -20.34 -6.96 40.76
CA ASN A 166 -20.41 -7.72 42.01
C ASN A 166 -19.79 -9.11 41.81
N GLN A 167 -18.47 -9.12 41.98
CA GLN A 167 -17.59 -10.25 42.28
C GLN A 167 -17.05 -11.15 41.17
N ASN A 168 -17.58 -11.20 39.95
CA ASN A 168 -16.85 -11.89 38.85
C ASN A 168 -17.18 -11.27 37.49
N PHE A 169 -16.20 -10.62 36.86
CA PHE A 169 -16.31 -10.23 35.45
C PHE A 169 -16.41 -11.54 34.63
N GLY A 170 -17.64 -11.93 34.27
CA GLY A 170 -17.90 -13.22 33.64
C GLY A 170 -19.32 -13.76 33.88
N SER A 171 -19.89 -13.58 35.07
CA SER A 171 -21.21 -14.16 35.41
C SER A 171 -22.42 -13.31 35.04
N ASP A 172 -22.25 -12.00 34.83
CA ASP A 172 -23.38 -11.10 34.55
C ASP A 172 -23.97 -11.34 33.16
N PHE A 173 -25.29 -11.50 33.06
CA PHE A 173 -25.97 -11.60 31.77
C PHE A 173 -25.91 -10.25 31.04
N ILE A 174 -25.34 -10.24 29.84
CA ILE A 174 -25.48 -9.14 28.89
C ILE A 174 -26.35 -9.71 27.77
N PRO A 175 -27.50 -9.10 27.46
CA PRO A 175 -28.30 -9.55 26.34
C PRO A 175 -27.43 -9.47 25.06
N PRO A 176 -27.35 -10.54 24.27
CA PRO A 176 -26.57 -10.54 23.04
C PRO A 176 -27.11 -9.46 22.12
N PHE A 177 -26.21 -8.66 21.56
CA PHE A 177 -26.58 -7.69 20.55
C PHE A 177 -26.88 -8.44 19.27
N LYS A 178 -28.07 -8.23 18.70
CA LYS A 178 -28.25 -8.56 17.28
C LYS A 178 -27.39 -7.57 16.51
N SER A 179 -26.22 -8.02 16.07
CA SER A 179 -25.44 -7.33 15.05
C SER A 179 -26.39 -6.82 13.97
N LYS A 180 -26.25 -5.55 13.54
CA LYS A 180 -27.01 -5.03 12.39
C LYS A 180 -26.83 -5.92 11.17
N TYR A 181 -25.72 -6.64 11.10
CA TYR A 181 -25.34 -7.51 10.00
C TYR A 181 -25.33 -8.98 10.45
N SER A 182 -26.15 -9.79 9.80
CA SER A 182 -26.13 -11.24 9.93
C SER A 182 -24.89 -11.85 9.26
N SER A 183 -24.63 -13.13 9.51
CA SER A 183 -23.59 -13.88 8.78
C SER A 183 -23.83 -13.86 7.26
N ASP A 184 -25.09 -13.87 6.84
CA ASP A 184 -25.47 -13.79 5.42
C ASP A 184 -25.13 -12.42 4.82
N ASP A 185 -25.28 -11.34 5.59
CA ASP A 185 -24.87 -10.00 5.17
C ASP A 185 -23.35 -9.92 4.98
N ILE A 186 -22.58 -10.53 5.89
CA ILE A 186 -21.12 -10.58 5.78
C ILE A 186 -20.71 -11.30 4.49
N GLU A 187 -21.26 -12.49 4.23
CA GLU A 187 -20.96 -13.23 2.99
C GLU A 187 -21.36 -12.48 1.73
N LYS A 188 -22.51 -11.80 1.75
CA LYS A 188 -22.92 -10.93 0.65
C LYS A 188 -21.92 -9.81 0.40
N PHE A 189 -21.46 -9.10 1.44
CA PHE A 189 -20.51 -8.00 1.31
C PHE A 189 -19.09 -8.45 0.96
N LYS A 190 -18.69 -9.66 1.35
CA LYS A 190 -17.43 -10.25 0.87
C LYS A 190 -17.39 -10.31 -0.66
N ASN A 191 -18.53 -10.63 -1.27
CA ASN A 191 -18.68 -10.74 -2.73
C ASN A 191 -18.82 -9.39 -3.45
N THR A 192 -19.19 -8.31 -2.76
CA THR A 192 -19.25 -6.97 -3.36
C THR A 192 -17.87 -6.31 -3.49
N GLY A 193 -16.83 -6.92 -2.88
CA GLY A 193 -15.46 -6.46 -2.98
C GLY A 193 -15.08 -5.34 -2.02
N VAL A 194 -15.88 -5.13 -0.96
CA VAL A 194 -15.56 -4.27 0.19
C VAL A 194 -14.25 -4.73 0.84
N VAL A 195 -13.52 -3.80 1.43
CA VAL A 195 -12.26 -4.10 2.10
C VAL A 195 -12.45 -5.08 3.24
N GLN A 196 -11.63 -6.14 3.21
CA GLN A 196 -11.55 -7.14 4.27
C GLN A 196 -10.14 -7.09 4.86
N SER A 197 -10.03 -7.12 6.18
CA SER A 197 -8.75 -7.14 6.90
C SER A 197 -8.53 -8.51 7.52
N PHE A 198 -7.30 -9.05 7.46
CA PHE A 198 -6.97 -10.35 8.02
C PHE A 198 -5.74 -10.26 8.91
N VAL A 199 -5.85 -10.86 10.10
CA VAL A 199 -4.69 -11.08 10.97
C VAL A 199 -3.84 -12.21 10.36
N PRO A 200 -2.53 -12.01 10.11
CA PRO A 200 -1.72 -13.01 9.38
C PRO A 200 -1.68 -14.40 10.03
N GLN A 201 -1.82 -14.49 11.35
CA GLN A 201 -1.76 -15.75 12.11
C GLN A 201 -2.98 -16.65 11.85
N ASP A 202 -4.12 -16.01 11.56
CA ASP A 202 -5.41 -16.66 11.39
C ASP A 202 -5.77 -16.81 9.90
N PHE A 203 -4.88 -16.39 8.99
CA PHE A 203 -5.14 -16.41 7.56
C PHE A 203 -4.85 -17.79 6.96
N GLU A 204 -5.90 -18.62 6.85
CA GLU A 204 -5.80 -20.00 6.37
C GLU A 204 -5.45 -20.12 4.89
N HIS A 205 -5.77 -19.12 4.07
CA HIS A 205 -5.53 -19.11 2.62
C HIS A 205 -4.07 -19.44 2.26
N ILE A 206 -3.09 -18.87 2.99
CA ILE A 206 -1.68 -19.21 2.78
C ILE A 206 -1.43 -20.70 3.10
N LYS A 207 -2.01 -21.23 4.17
CA LYS A 207 -1.85 -22.64 4.56
C LYS A 207 -2.46 -23.57 3.52
N GLU A 208 -3.62 -23.22 2.97
CA GLU A 208 -4.30 -24.00 1.93
C GLU A 208 -3.45 -24.14 0.67
N HIS A 209 -2.82 -23.04 0.24
CA HIS A 209 -2.01 -23.01 -0.99
C HIS A 209 -0.57 -23.53 -0.82
N PHE A 210 -0.02 -23.58 0.40
CA PHE A 210 1.30 -24.15 0.68
C PHE A 210 1.27 -25.56 1.30
N GLY A 211 0.09 -26.13 1.59
CA GLY A 211 -0.16 -27.57 1.79
C GLY A 211 -0.64 -28.00 3.18
N LYS A 212 -1.37 -29.13 3.24
CA LYS A 212 -1.68 -29.88 4.47
C LYS A 212 -0.52 -30.81 4.88
N GLY A 213 -0.14 -30.83 6.15
CA GLY A 213 0.90 -31.70 6.74
C GLY A 213 2.06 -30.93 7.41
N HIS A 214 3.13 -31.62 7.82
CA HIS A 214 4.37 -31.06 8.43
C HIS A 214 5.13 -30.03 7.54
N LEU A 215 4.54 -29.58 6.44
CA LEU A 215 5.06 -28.59 5.49
C LEU A 215 4.46 -27.19 5.69
N ILE A 216 3.44 -27.01 6.54
CA ILE A 216 2.88 -25.69 6.88
C ILE A 216 3.97 -24.78 7.50
N ASP A 217 4.84 -25.35 8.33
CA ASP A 217 6.01 -24.66 8.91
C ASP A 217 7.12 -24.37 7.88
N LYS A 218 7.06 -24.92 6.66
CA LYS A 218 8.11 -24.75 5.63
C LYS A 218 7.84 -23.63 4.64
N SER A 219 6.62 -23.11 4.51
CA SER A 219 6.42 -21.95 3.64
C SER A 219 7.23 -20.77 4.19
N GLY A 220 7.21 -20.53 5.51
CA GLY A 220 7.88 -19.38 6.10
C GLY A 220 7.36 -18.03 5.57
N LEU A 221 6.24 -18.02 4.84
CA LEU A 221 5.61 -16.80 4.34
C LEU A 221 4.65 -16.29 5.41
N LYS A 222 5.08 -15.22 6.08
CA LYS A 222 4.27 -14.49 7.06
C LYS A 222 4.26 -13.01 6.68
N PRO A 223 3.19 -12.54 6.00
CA PRO A 223 2.96 -11.11 5.82
C PRO A 223 2.82 -10.43 7.18
N ASP A 224 3.15 -9.14 7.24
CA ASP A 224 2.91 -8.35 8.45
C ASP A 224 1.43 -8.01 8.64
N TRP A 225 0.73 -7.75 7.53
CA TRP A 225 -0.72 -7.62 7.49
C TRP A 225 -1.29 -7.94 6.11
N ILE A 226 -2.59 -8.23 6.04
CA ILE A 226 -3.25 -8.65 4.79
C ILE A 226 -4.59 -7.94 4.66
N PHE A 227 -4.86 -7.43 3.46
CA PHE A 227 -6.16 -6.94 3.05
C PHE A 227 -6.67 -7.66 1.80
N LYS A 228 -7.98 -7.73 1.61
CA LYS A 228 -8.62 -8.15 0.36
C LYS A 228 -9.56 -7.06 -0.13
N VAL A 229 -9.42 -6.68 -1.40
CA VAL A 229 -10.27 -5.67 -2.07
C VAL A 229 -10.60 -6.16 -3.47
N LYS A 230 -11.88 -6.23 -3.84
CA LYS A 230 -12.35 -6.69 -5.17
C LYS A 230 -11.60 -7.90 -5.76
N GLY A 231 -11.44 -8.96 -4.96
CA GLY A 231 -10.75 -10.19 -5.40
C GLY A 231 -9.23 -10.08 -5.50
N THR A 232 -8.62 -9.00 -4.98
CA THR A 232 -7.17 -8.81 -4.93
C THR A 232 -6.70 -8.85 -3.48
N PHE A 233 -5.71 -9.69 -3.18
CA PHE A 233 -5.00 -9.67 -1.91
C PHE A 233 -3.88 -8.63 -1.95
N ILE A 234 -3.83 -7.79 -0.93
CA ILE A 234 -2.80 -6.78 -0.71
C ILE A 234 -2.05 -7.16 0.57
N TYR A 235 -0.79 -7.54 0.41
CA TYR A 235 0.10 -7.90 1.50
C TYR A 235 0.93 -6.70 1.91
N ILE A 236 0.90 -6.36 3.20
CA ILE A 236 1.71 -5.27 3.76
C ILE A 236 2.95 -5.87 4.41
N GLU A 237 4.10 -5.25 4.13
CA GLU A 237 5.40 -5.62 4.66
C GLU A 237 6.11 -4.37 5.19
N VAL A 238 6.39 -4.33 6.48
CA VAL A 238 7.05 -3.19 7.11
C VAL A 238 8.54 -3.46 7.21
N ASP A 239 9.34 -2.78 6.40
CA ASP A 239 10.78 -2.95 6.45
C ASP A 239 11.37 -2.04 7.54
N SER A 240 11.95 -2.67 8.57
CA SER A 240 12.68 -1.96 9.64
C SER A 240 14.08 -1.51 9.24
N GLY A 241 14.50 -1.74 8.00
CA GLY A 241 15.83 -1.35 7.52
C GLY A 241 16.92 -2.40 7.73
N ASN A 242 16.67 -3.39 8.59
CA ASN A 242 17.65 -4.41 8.96
C ASN A 242 17.56 -5.67 8.08
N GLU A 243 16.48 -5.81 7.31
CA GLU A 243 16.29 -6.98 6.46
C GLU A 243 17.27 -6.97 5.29
N LYS A 244 17.87 -8.13 5.01
CA LYS A 244 18.73 -8.30 3.85
C LYS A 244 17.87 -8.39 2.61
N ILE A 245 18.20 -7.57 1.61
CA ILE A 245 17.48 -7.60 0.32
C ILE A 245 17.73 -8.94 -0.38
N LYS A 246 19.00 -9.37 -0.47
CA LYS A 246 19.43 -10.58 -1.17
C LYS A 246 19.66 -11.77 -0.24
N THR A 247 19.46 -12.94 -0.82
CA THR A 247 19.80 -14.24 -0.23
C THR A 247 21.32 -14.43 -0.11
N LYS A 248 21.78 -15.15 0.93
CA LYS A 248 23.20 -15.50 1.08
C LYS A 248 23.72 -16.31 -0.12
N ARG A 249 24.92 -15.97 -0.59
CA ARG A 249 25.69 -16.69 -1.63
C ARG A 249 26.97 -17.26 -1.00
N ASP A 250 27.41 -18.43 -1.48
CA ASP A 250 28.69 -19.03 -1.09
C ASP A 250 29.85 -18.35 -1.85
N HIS A 251 31.09 -18.59 -1.41
CA HIS A 251 32.34 -18.21 -2.06
C HIS A 251 32.44 -18.68 -3.53
N THR A 252 31.67 -19.69 -3.92
CA THR A 252 31.52 -20.19 -5.30
C THR A 252 30.45 -19.45 -6.11
N ASN A 253 29.85 -18.38 -5.58
CA ASN A 253 28.70 -17.65 -6.14
C ASN A 253 27.44 -18.50 -6.33
N THR A 254 27.40 -19.71 -5.74
CA THR A 254 26.24 -20.59 -5.72
C THR A 254 25.24 -20.09 -4.68
N ILE A 255 23.95 -20.02 -5.04
CA ILE A 255 22.86 -19.62 -4.13
C ILE A 255 22.76 -20.68 -3.03
N ILE A 256 23.10 -20.34 -1.77
CA ILE A 256 23.21 -21.32 -0.66
C ILE A 256 21.84 -21.93 -0.36
N GLU A 257 20.79 -21.12 -0.40
CA GLU A 257 19.40 -21.55 -0.27
C GLU A 257 18.58 -20.64 -1.19
N LYS A 258 17.94 -21.14 -2.25
CA LYS A 258 17.05 -20.31 -3.12
C LYS A 258 15.91 -19.62 -2.35
N HIS A 259 15.73 -19.96 -1.08
CA HIS A 259 14.67 -19.51 -0.21
C HIS A 259 15.19 -19.21 1.20
N ASP A 260 16.30 -18.46 1.36
CA ASP A 260 16.64 -17.91 2.68
C ASP A 260 15.39 -17.21 3.23
N VAL A 261 14.84 -17.77 4.30
CA VAL A 261 13.53 -17.35 4.84
C VAL A 261 13.59 -15.90 5.31
N LYS A 262 14.78 -15.40 5.61
CA LYS A 262 15.00 -14.06 6.20
C LYS A 262 15.31 -12.96 5.19
N SER A 263 15.44 -13.25 3.89
CA SER A 263 15.68 -12.24 2.86
C SER A 263 14.37 -11.75 2.22
N ILE A 264 14.34 -10.49 1.79
CA ILE A 264 13.20 -9.92 1.05
C ILE A 264 13.00 -10.69 -0.27
N GLU A 265 14.09 -11.01 -0.98
CA GLU A 265 14.08 -11.86 -2.17
C GLU A 265 13.39 -13.21 -1.92
N GLY A 266 13.77 -13.92 -0.86
CA GLY A 266 13.16 -15.20 -0.51
C GLY A 266 11.66 -15.05 -0.24
N LYS A 267 11.25 -13.98 0.45
CA LYS A 267 9.83 -13.69 0.74
C LYS A 267 9.02 -13.42 -0.53
N LEU A 268 9.58 -12.65 -1.44
CA LEU A 268 8.99 -12.34 -2.74
C LEU A 268 8.81 -13.56 -3.64
N TYR A 269 9.78 -14.48 -3.70
CA TYR A 269 9.60 -15.76 -4.42
C TYR A 269 8.43 -16.57 -3.86
N ARG A 270 8.19 -16.51 -2.55
CA ARG A 270 7.06 -17.20 -1.93
C ARG A 270 5.74 -16.51 -2.25
N TYR A 271 5.68 -15.18 -2.24
CA TYR A 271 4.51 -14.47 -2.76
C TYR A 271 4.19 -14.84 -4.20
N GLU A 272 5.21 -14.98 -5.05
CA GLU A 272 5.01 -15.41 -6.44
C GLU A 272 4.54 -16.87 -6.52
N GLN A 273 5.06 -17.77 -5.68
CA GLN A 273 4.56 -19.14 -5.60
C GLN A 273 3.08 -19.19 -5.19
N LEU A 274 2.68 -18.36 -4.22
CA LEU A 274 1.29 -18.20 -3.81
C LEU A 274 0.42 -17.71 -4.97
N ALA A 275 0.84 -16.65 -5.67
CA ALA A 275 0.11 -16.11 -6.81
C ALA A 275 0.06 -17.05 -8.03
N LYS A 276 0.99 -18.00 -8.14
CA LYS A 276 0.93 -19.05 -9.16
C LYS A 276 -0.09 -20.13 -8.82
N SER A 277 -0.24 -20.47 -7.53
CA SER A 277 -1.17 -21.50 -7.06
C SER A 277 -2.59 -20.97 -6.89
N ASP A 278 -2.77 -19.71 -6.51
CA ASP A 278 -4.04 -19.01 -6.45
C ASP A 278 -4.30 -18.29 -7.78
N ARG A 279 -5.16 -18.90 -8.62
CA ARG A 279 -5.54 -18.32 -9.93
C ARG A 279 -6.81 -17.47 -9.85
N GLU A 280 -7.50 -17.49 -8.72
CA GLU A 280 -8.78 -16.79 -8.53
C GLU A 280 -8.55 -15.34 -8.13
N HIS A 281 -7.44 -15.07 -7.44
CA HIS A 281 -7.13 -13.75 -6.92
C HIS A 281 -5.92 -13.11 -7.62
N ASN A 282 -5.92 -11.78 -7.63
CA ASN A 282 -4.70 -11.02 -7.91
C ASN A 282 -3.94 -10.76 -6.61
N HIS A 283 -2.65 -10.49 -6.72
CA HIS A 283 -1.79 -10.31 -5.56
C HIS A 283 -0.90 -9.08 -5.71
N LYS A 284 -0.93 -8.21 -4.71
CA LYS A 284 -0.07 -7.03 -4.60
C LYS A 284 0.70 -7.07 -3.29
N VAL A 285 1.95 -6.63 -3.28
CA VAL A 285 2.79 -6.52 -2.07
C VAL A 285 3.25 -5.08 -1.94
N ILE A 286 3.04 -4.48 -0.78
CA ILE A 286 3.48 -3.11 -0.47
C ILE A 286 4.52 -3.19 0.64
N PHE A 287 5.77 -2.91 0.31
CA PHE A 287 6.85 -2.69 1.27
C PHE A 287 6.82 -1.23 1.75
N ALA A 288 6.59 -1.05 3.04
CA ALA A 288 6.61 0.22 3.73
C ALA A 288 7.86 0.32 4.60
N LEU A 289 8.85 1.09 4.15
CA LEU A 289 10.09 1.30 4.91
C LEU A 289 9.82 2.24 6.08
N MET A 290 10.13 1.79 7.29
CA MET A 290 10.08 2.62 8.49
C MET A 290 10.97 3.84 8.32
N ASP A 291 10.41 5.03 8.52
CA ASP A 291 11.12 6.30 8.50
C ASP A 291 10.76 7.14 9.73
N ASP A 292 11.37 8.33 9.86
CA ASP A 292 11.07 9.33 10.90
C ASP A 292 9.69 9.97 10.68
N SER A 293 8.66 9.15 10.44
CA SER A 293 7.28 9.59 10.42
C SER A 293 6.82 9.93 11.83
N ASP A 294 5.99 10.97 11.94
CA ASP A 294 5.45 11.45 13.22
C ASP A 294 4.69 10.36 14.00
N VAL A 295 4.26 9.29 13.33
CA VAL A 295 3.40 8.24 13.89
C VAL A 295 4.18 7.03 14.40
N VAL A 296 5.39 6.82 13.90
CA VAL A 296 6.33 5.81 14.40
C VAL A 296 7.67 6.50 14.56
N ILE A 297 7.84 7.20 15.67
CA ILE A 297 9.08 7.93 15.95
C ILE A 297 10.16 6.91 16.29
N THR A 298 10.80 6.36 15.26
CA THR A 298 11.99 5.53 15.42
C THR A 298 13.22 6.39 15.49
N LYS A 299 14.27 5.86 16.11
CA LYS A 299 15.57 6.53 16.18
C LYS A 299 16.21 6.45 14.80
N ASN A 300 15.95 7.44 13.93
CA ASN A 300 16.81 7.81 12.79
C ASN A 300 17.41 6.57 12.08
N ILE A 301 16.55 5.61 11.71
CA ILE A 301 17.06 4.28 11.35
C ILE A 301 17.92 4.36 10.09
N HIS A 302 17.69 5.34 9.20
CA HIS A 302 18.60 5.62 8.10
C HIS A 302 18.61 7.10 7.71
N SER A 303 19.79 7.72 7.76
CA SER A 303 20.12 8.94 6.99
C SER A 303 20.05 8.75 5.46
N ASN A 304 19.66 7.55 5.00
CA ASN A 304 19.72 7.12 3.61
C ASN A 304 18.48 6.33 3.14
N LYS A 305 17.30 6.67 3.65
CA LYS A 305 16.04 5.97 3.36
C LYS A 305 15.70 5.92 1.86
N ASP A 306 15.89 7.03 1.15
CA ASP A 306 15.62 7.10 -0.28
C ASP A 306 16.57 6.18 -1.06
N ILE A 307 17.82 6.05 -0.61
CA ILE A 307 18.75 5.08 -1.21
C ILE A 307 18.28 3.65 -0.91
N ARG A 308 17.79 3.34 0.30
CA ARG A 308 17.24 2.00 0.58
C ARG A 308 16.01 1.69 -0.27
N ILE A 309 15.07 2.62 -0.41
CA ILE A 309 13.89 2.47 -1.30
C ILE A 309 14.33 2.28 -2.74
N ALA A 310 15.23 3.13 -3.25
CA ALA A 310 15.76 3.04 -4.61
C ALA A 310 16.48 1.70 -4.86
N ASN A 311 17.28 1.24 -3.90
CA ASN A 311 17.98 -0.04 -3.98
C ASN A 311 17.00 -1.20 -3.92
N LEU A 312 15.99 -1.17 -3.04
CA LEU A 312 15.02 -2.25 -2.92
C LEU A 312 14.19 -2.38 -4.20
N LYS A 313 13.66 -1.27 -4.75
CA LYS A 313 12.97 -1.27 -6.04
C LYS A 313 13.87 -1.85 -7.14
N HIS A 314 15.11 -1.39 -7.21
CA HIS A 314 16.06 -1.88 -8.20
C HIS A 314 16.31 -3.37 -8.05
N GLU A 315 16.66 -3.85 -6.86
CA GLU A 315 17.00 -5.25 -6.67
C GLU A 315 15.80 -6.18 -6.94
N ILE A 316 14.57 -5.75 -6.64
CA ILE A 316 13.35 -6.49 -6.98
C ILE A 316 13.15 -6.53 -8.50
N ALA A 317 13.28 -5.40 -9.19
CA ALA A 317 13.18 -5.34 -10.65
C ALA A 317 14.20 -6.26 -11.35
N HIS A 318 15.37 -6.48 -10.75
CA HIS A 318 16.41 -7.34 -11.31
C HIS A 318 16.38 -8.78 -10.79
N MET A 319 15.35 -9.16 -10.03
CA MET A 319 15.12 -10.58 -9.73
C MET A 319 14.81 -11.31 -11.03
N ASN A 320 15.41 -12.50 -11.20
CA ASN A 320 15.16 -13.32 -12.37
C ASN A 320 13.64 -13.53 -12.54
N ASP A 321 13.15 -13.19 -13.73
CA ASP A 321 11.75 -13.33 -14.14
C ASP A 321 10.73 -12.37 -13.51
N TYR A 322 11.12 -11.36 -12.72
CA TYR A 322 10.16 -10.46 -12.05
C TYR A 322 9.12 -9.84 -13.02
N ASN A 323 9.55 -9.45 -14.22
CA ASN A 323 8.64 -8.97 -15.28
C ASN A 323 7.46 -9.92 -15.60
N ASN A 324 7.65 -11.23 -15.40
CA ASN A 324 6.68 -12.29 -15.69
C ASN A 324 5.94 -12.76 -14.43
N TRP A 325 6.24 -12.19 -13.26
CA TRP A 325 5.58 -12.57 -12.02
C TRP A 325 4.12 -12.10 -12.01
N LYS A 326 3.28 -12.87 -11.30
CA LYS A 326 1.86 -12.61 -11.10
C LYS A 326 1.58 -11.68 -9.92
N ILE A 327 2.61 -11.31 -9.17
CA ILE A 327 2.53 -10.30 -8.12
C ILE A 327 2.95 -8.92 -8.64
N GLU A 328 2.30 -7.87 -8.14
CA GLU A 328 2.80 -6.50 -8.30
C GLU A 328 3.39 -6.00 -6.99
N VAL A 329 4.60 -5.43 -7.05
CA VAL A 329 5.31 -4.96 -5.87
C VAL A 329 5.44 -3.44 -5.89
N TYR A 330 5.14 -2.84 -4.73
CA TYR A 330 5.32 -1.42 -4.44
C TYR A 330 6.30 -1.27 -3.27
N VAL A 331 7.15 -0.26 -3.34
CA VAL A 331 8.10 0.08 -2.27
C VAL A 331 8.01 1.57 -1.99
N THR A 332 7.69 1.91 -0.75
CA THR A 332 7.49 3.29 -0.30
C THR A 332 8.01 3.48 1.12
N GLY A 333 8.16 4.74 1.55
CA GLY A 333 8.39 5.05 2.96
C GLY A 333 7.06 5.11 3.71
N MET A 334 7.07 4.84 5.02
CA MET A 334 5.88 4.90 5.87
C MET A 334 5.12 6.22 5.72
N LYS A 335 5.81 7.37 5.70
CA LYS A 335 5.17 8.68 5.47
C LYS A 335 4.33 8.79 4.17
N ARG A 336 4.64 7.98 3.16
CA ARG A 336 3.97 7.96 1.86
C ARG A 336 3.08 6.73 1.67
N PHE A 337 2.96 5.87 2.68
CA PHE A 337 2.19 4.65 2.61
C PHE A 337 0.71 4.93 2.29
N TYR A 338 0.08 5.85 3.03
CA TYR A 338 -1.28 6.31 2.75
C TYR A 338 -1.51 6.62 1.26
N THR A 339 -0.69 7.46 0.65
CA THR A 339 -0.89 7.92 -0.74
C THR A 339 -0.66 6.81 -1.77
N VAL A 340 0.30 5.91 -1.52
CA VAL A 340 0.55 4.74 -2.40
C VAL A 340 -0.60 3.75 -2.28
N PHE A 341 -1.08 3.47 -1.07
CA PHE A 341 -2.23 2.59 -0.88
C PHE A 341 -3.51 3.18 -1.50
N GLU A 342 -3.74 4.48 -1.34
CA GLU A 342 -4.86 5.19 -1.97
C GLU A 342 -4.90 4.94 -3.48
N ALA A 343 -3.76 5.13 -4.16
CA ALA A 343 -3.66 4.90 -5.61
C ALA A 343 -3.97 3.44 -5.98
N VAL A 344 -3.44 2.48 -5.21
CA VAL A 344 -3.74 1.05 -5.40
C VAL A 344 -5.23 0.75 -5.17
N TYR A 345 -5.83 1.31 -4.13
CA TYR A 345 -7.23 1.12 -3.80
C TYR A 345 -8.14 1.71 -4.89
N LEU A 346 -7.87 2.93 -5.35
CA LEU A 346 -8.57 3.60 -6.44
C LEU A 346 -8.47 2.81 -7.76
N GLU A 347 -7.30 2.26 -8.08
CA GLU A 347 -7.09 1.39 -9.25
C GLU A 347 -8.02 0.17 -9.21
N LEU A 348 -8.10 -0.48 -8.05
CA LEU A 348 -8.92 -1.67 -7.85
C LEU A 348 -10.42 -1.33 -7.92
N ILE A 349 -10.87 -0.29 -7.21
CA ILE A 349 -12.30 0.03 -7.19
C ILE A 349 -12.81 0.59 -8.53
N ASN A 350 -11.96 1.29 -9.30
CA ASN A 350 -12.32 1.79 -10.62
C ASN A 350 -12.06 0.78 -11.74
N ASN A 351 -11.56 -0.42 -11.40
CA ASN A 351 -11.25 -1.50 -12.35
C ASN A 351 -10.30 -1.06 -13.48
N ILE A 352 -9.30 -0.24 -13.13
CA ILE A 352 -8.30 0.28 -14.07
C ILE A 352 -7.26 -0.83 -14.29
N LYS A 353 -7.57 -1.80 -15.15
CA LYS A 353 -6.72 -2.98 -15.37
C LYS A 353 -5.50 -2.71 -16.26
N SER A 354 -5.51 -1.65 -17.06
CA SER A 354 -4.37 -1.22 -17.89
C SER A 354 -4.65 0.13 -18.57
N TYR A 355 -3.57 0.85 -18.90
CA TYR A 355 -3.65 2.01 -19.79
C TYR A 355 -3.96 1.56 -21.21
N THR A 356 -5.21 1.72 -21.63
CA THR A 356 -5.66 1.40 -22.99
C THR A 356 -5.20 2.46 -23.99
N TYR A 357 -5.31 2.16 -25.29
CA TYR A 357 -5.05 3.15 -26.35
C TYR A 357 -5.79 4.47 -26.11
N GLU A 358 -7.03 4.43 -25.63
CA GLU A 358 -7.81 5.63 -25.34
C GLU A 358 -7.24 6.45 -24.18
N VAL A 359 -6.64 5.83 -23.17
CA VAL A 359 -5.96 6.57 -22.09
C VAL A 359 -4.71 7.27 -22.63
N TYR A 360 -3.90 6.56 -23.40
CA TYR A 360 -2.73 7.16 -24.07
C TYR A 360 -3.12 8.31 -25.00
N LYS A 361 -4.17 8.13 -25.80
CA LYS A 361 -4.71 9.16 -26.69
C LYS A 361 -5.23 10.37 -25.93
N LYS A 362 -5.99 10.16 -24.85
CA LYS A 362 -6.48 11.25 -23.99
C LYS A 362 -5.31 12.03 -23.38
N ALA A 363 -4.33 11.34 -22.80
CA ALA A 363 -3.13 11.98 -22.25
C ALA A 363 -2.38 12.77 -23.33
N PHE A 364 -2.22 12.21 -24.54
CA PHE A 364 -1.53 12.88 -25.63
C PHE A 364 -2.24 14.17 -26.07
N ILE A 365 -3.57 14.12 -26.24
CA ILE A 365 -4.39 15.28 -26.57
C ILE A 365 -4.27 16.35 -25.48
N THR A 366 -4.29 15.94 -24.20
CA THR A 366 -4.14 16.86 -23.06
C THR A 366 -2.78 17.56 -23.07
N LEU A 367 -1.69 16.82 -23.31
CA LEU A 367 -0.34 17.39 -23.46
C LEU A 367 -0.25 18.39 -24.61
N ILE A 368 -0.82 18.06 -25.78
CA ILE A 368 -0.80 18.94 -26.96
C ILE A 368 -1.59 20.22 -26.70
N LYS A 369 -2.79 20.11 -26.08
CA LYS A 369 -3.62 21.25 -25.70
C LYS A 369 -2.89 22.18 -24.72
N ALA A 370 -2.11 21.61 -23.80
CA ALA A 370 -1.28 22.37 -22.87
C ALA A 370 0.01 22.93 -23.51
N GLY A 371 0.25 22.65 -24.80
CA GLY A 371 1.33 23.26 -25.57
C GLY A 371 2.58 22.40 -25.76
N LEU A 372 2.51 21.09 -25.50
CA LEU A 372 3.56 20.15 -25.87
C LEU A 372 3.46 19.90 -27.38
N LYS A 373 4.06 20.76 -28.18
CA LYS A 373 4.13 20.58 -29.64
C LYS A 373 5.32 21.35 -30.21
N PRO A 374 5.98 20.82 -31.25
CA PRO A 374 7.01 21.56 -31.96
C PRO A 374 6.38 22.70 -32.77
N ASN A 375 7.14 23.76 -33.04
CA ASN A 375 6.69 24.87 -33.87
C ASN A 375 6.90 24.58 -35.36
N TRP A 376 6.29 23.50 -35.85
CA TRP A 376 6.40 23.05 -37.23
C TRP A 376 5.17 23.49 -38.04
N LYS A 377 5.39 23.97 -39.26
CA LYS A 377 4.30 24.29 -40.20
C LYS A 377 3.54 23.00 -40.54
N ASN A 378 2.21 23.02 -40.58
CA ASN A 378 1.39 21.83 -40.91
C ASN A 378 1.65 20.61 -39.99
N LEU A 379 1.96 20.85 -38.71
CA LEU A 379 2.18 19.80 -37.72
C LEU A 379 0.99 18.83 -37.64
N LYS A 380 1.27 17.54 -37.76
CA LYS A 380 0.36 16.43 -37.45
C LYS A 380 0.87 15.64 -36.25
N PHE A 381 -0.04 14.98 -35.57
CA PHE A 381 0.28 14.11 -34.44
C PHE A 381 -0.63 12.90 -34.38
N MET A 382 -0.12 11.77 -33.87
CA MET A 382 -0.91 10.56 -33.65
C MET A 382 -0.29 9.68 -32.56
N VAL A 383 -1.14 8.87 -31.91
CA VAL A 383 -0.67 7.73 -31.11
C VAL A 383 -0.44 6.56 -32.06
N VAL A 384 0.74 5.94 -31.98
CA VAL A 384 1.13 4.80 -32.81
C VAL A 384 1.18 3.57 -31.93
N ALA A 385 0.38 2.55 -32.24
CA ALA A 385 0.46 1.25 -31.56
C ALA A 385 1.62 0.40 -32.11
N LYS A 386 2.18 -0.47 -31.26
CA LYS A 386 3.34 -1.33 -31.56
C LYS A 386 3.26 -2.08 -32.89
N HIS A 387 2.09 -2.60 -33.26
CA HIS A 387 1.92 -3.35 -34.51
C HIS A 387 2.10 -2.49 -35.78
N PHE A 388 2.04 -1.16 -35.67
CA PHE A 388 2.33 -0.24 -36.77
C PHE A 388 3.80 0.16 -36.88
N TYR A 389 4.66 -0.18 -35.92
CA TYR A 389 6.09 0.20 -35.93
C TYR A 389 6.82 -0.20 -37.22
N PRO A 390 6.63 -1.41 -37.79
CA PRO A 390 7.29 -1.80 -39.05
C PRO A 390 6.92 -0.89 -40.23
N THR A 391 5.65 -0.46 -40.33
CA THR A 391 5.17 0.45 -41.38
C THR A 391 5.83 1.83 -41.31
N LEU A 392 6.31 2.21 -40.12
CA LEU A 392 7.04 3.44 -39.88
C LEU A 392 8.55 3.25 -39.94
N GLY A 393 9.05 2.07 -40.35
CA GLY A 393 10.48 1.77 -40.39
C GLY A 393 11.16 1.73 -39.01
N ILE A 394 10.40 1.48 -37.95
CA ILE A 394 10.95 1.29 -36.59
C ILE A 394 11.23 -0.20 -36.41
N SER A 395 12.50 -0.56 -36.25
CA SER A 395 12.92 -1.95 -36.06
C SER A 395 12.77 -2.38 -34.61
N THR A 396 11.92 -3.37 -34.37
CA THR A 396 11.69 -3.98 -33.06
C THR A 396 12.43 -5.30 -32.86
N ASN A 397 13.16 -5.78 -33.87
CA ASN A 397 13.80 -7.08 -33.83
C ASN A 397 14.86 -7.12 -32.72
N ASN A 398 14.87 -8.20 -31.94
CA ASN A 398 15.80 -8.44 -30.83
C ASN A 398 15.70 -7.43 -29.66
N LEU A 399 14.59 -6.70 -29.53
CA LEU A 399 14.31 -5.87 -28.36
C LEU A 399 13.41 -6.62 -27.37
N ASN A 400 13.94 -6.87 -26.18
CA ASN A 400 13.16 -7.46 -25.08
C ASN A 400 12.18 -6.46 -24.45
N PHE A 401 12.39 -5.16 -24.69
CA PHE A 401 11.61 -4.06 -24.11
C PHE A 401 11.14 -3.12 -25.22
N ILE A 402 9.90 -3.31 -25.66
CA ILE A 402 9.28 -2.52 -26.72
C ILE A 402 8.04 -1.83 -26.14
N PRO A 403 7.94 -0.50 -26.21
CA PRO A 403 6.73 0.24 -25.82
C PRO A 403 5.52 -0.21 -26.62
N ASP A 404 4.37 -0.30 -25.96
CA ASP A 404 3.10 -0.63 -26.62
C ASP A 404 2.58 0.51 -27.50
N PHE A 405 2.92 1.76 -27.13
CA PHE A 405 2.50 2.97 -27.83
C PHE A 405 3.65 3.99 -27.95
N LEU A 406 3.62 4.78 -29.02
CA LEU A 406 4.43 5.99 -29.20
C LEU A 406 3.53 7.20 -29.46
N PHE A 407 3.98 8.36 -29.01
CA PHE A 407 3.44 9.65 -29.42
C PHE A 407 4.29 10.18 -30.57
N ARG A 408 3.69 10.32 -31.76
CA ARG A 408 4.38 10.77 -32.97
C ARG A 408 3.92 12.19 -33.34
N TYR A 409 4.88 13.06 -33.59
CA TYR A 409 4.72 14.36 -34.26
C TYR A 409 5.38 14.28 -35.64
N TYR A 410 4.73 14.80 -36.69
CA TYR A 410 5.28 14.74 -38.06
C TYR A 410 4.74 15.83 -39.00
N GLN A 411 5.43 16.06 -40.11
CA GLN A 411 4.96 16.85 -41.26
C GLN A 411 4.81 15.98 -42.51
N ASP A 412 3.85 16.35 -43.38
CA ASP A 412 3.60 15.69 -44.68
C ASP A 412 4.24 16.45 -45.86
N SER A 413 5.23 17.31 -45.62
CA SER A 413 5.91 18.14 -46.61
C SER A 413 7.27 17.57 -47.06
N GLU A 414 7.86 18.19 -48.10
CA GLU A 414 9.22 17.88 -48.61
C GLU A 414 10.29 18.02 -47.52
N ASP A 415 10.20 19.05 -46.67
CA ASP A 415 10.94 19.14 -45.42
C ASP A 415 10.26 18.25 -44.37
N LYS A 416 10.66 16.97 -44.31
CA LYS A 416 10.01 15.98 -43.43
C LYS A 416 10.66 15.95 -42.05
N TYR A 417 10.06 16.63 -41.07
CA TYR A 417 10.39 16.44 -39.64
C TYR A 417 9.51 15.37 -38.99
N GLU A 418 10.11 14.52 -38.15
CA GLU A 418 9.42 13.55 -37.30
C GLU A 418 10.05 13.53 -35.90
N GLN A 419 9.23 13.51 -34.85
CA GLN A 419 9.66 13.35 -33.46
C GLN A 419 8.78 12.32 -32.76
N TYR A 420 9.41 11.45 -31.97
CA TYR A 420 8.73 10.43 -31.19
C TYR A 420 8.90 10.68 -29.69
N PHE A 421 7.85 10.42 -28.92
CA PHE A 421 7.92 10.28 -27.48
C PHE A 421 7.44 8.89 -27.08
N ILE A 422 8.09 8.30 -26.07
CA ILE A 422 7.72 7.04 -25.46
C ILE A 422 6.99 7.37 -24.15
N PRO A 423 5.65 7.36 -24.15
CA PRO A 423 4.88 7.61 -22.94
C PRO A 423 4.96 6.42 -21.98
N VAL A 424 5.32 6.70 -20.72
CA VAL A 424 5.36 5.70 -19.64
C VAL A 424 4.59 6.26 -18.46
N PHE A 425 3.44 5.67 -18.13
CA PHE A 425 2.73 6.03 -16.92
C PHE A 425 3.40 5.41 -15.71
N ILE A 426 3.59 6.21 -14.67
CA ILE A 426 4.31 5.82 -13.46
C ILE A 426 3.40 5.99 -12.25
N ARG A 427 3.30 4.95 -11.42
CA ARG A 427 2.68 5.00 -10.10
C ARG A 427 3.77 5.13 -9.03
N GLU A 428 3.55 6.01 -8.04
CA GLU A 428 4.47 6.16 -6.90
C GLU A 428 4.73 4.80 -6.25
N GLY A 429 6.00 4.49 -6.01
CA GLY A 429 6.39 3.24 -5.36
C GLY A 429 6.42 1.98 -6.24
N SER A 430 5.79 1.97 -7.43
CA SER A 430 5.67 0.78 -8.29
C SER A 430 7.03 0.31 -8.82
N VAL A 431 7.42 -0.94 -8.51
CA VAL A 431 8.68 -1.51 -9.01
C VAL A 431 8.61 -1.77 -10.52
N LYS A 432 7.47 -2.25 -11.00
CA LYS A 432 7.28 -2.62 -12.41
C LYS A 432 7.29 -1.42 -13.34
N ASP A 433 6.70 -0.30 -12.90
CA ASP A 433 6.70 0.94 -13.69
C ASP A 433 8.11 1.55 -13.76
N MET A 434 8.86 1.51 -12.66
CA MET A 434 10.27 1.91 -12.61
C MET A 434 11.16 1.05 -13.51
N GLU A 435 10.96 -0.25 -13.49
CA GLU A 435 11.69 -1.20 -14.33
C GLU A 435 11.44 -0.92 -15.83
N ARG A 436 10.18 -0.77 -16.22
CA ARG A 436 9.79 -0.40 -17.59
C ARG A 436 10.46 0.90 -18.04
N LEU A 437 10.41 1.92 -17.19
CA LEU A 437 11.05 3.21 -17.46
C LEU A 437 12.56 3.05 -17.66
N ALA A 438 13.22 2.27 -16.79
CA ALA A 438 14.65 2.00 -16.88
C ALA A 438 15.04 1.28 -18.17
N TYR A 439 14.31 0.23 -18.55
CA TYR A 439 14.66 -0.55 -19.75
C TYR A 439 14.30 0.13 -21.07
N TYR A 440 13.33 1.04 -21.11
CA TYR A 440 13.05 1.83 -22.32
C TYR A 440 14.17 2.82 -22.66
N THR A 441 15.08 3.12 -21.73
CA THR A 441 16.29 3.91 -22.01
C THR A 441 17.23 3.22 -23.00
N ILE A 442 17.28 1.89 -23.00
CA ILE A 442 18.18 1.09 -23.85
C ILE A 442 17.88 1.28 -25.35
N PRO A 443 16.67 0.94 -25.86
CA PRO A 443 16.37 1.14 -27.27
C PRO A 443 16.38 2.62 -27.67
N THR A 444 16.07 3.53 -26.75
CA THR A 444 16.11 4.97 -26.97
C THR A 444 17.53 5.48 -27.21
N ALA A 445 18.46 5.17 -26.29
CA ALA A 445 19.86 5.58 -26.41
C ALA A 445 20.59 4.88 -27.57
N ASN A 446 20.17 3.68 -27.95
CA ASN A 446 20.71 2.96 -29.10
C ASN A 446 20.10 3.42 -30.45
N GLY A 447 19.29 4.48 -30.47
CA GLY A 447 18.71 5.05 -31.69
C GLY A 447 17.74 4.10 -32.42
N ARG A 448 17.12 3.15 -31.71
CA ARG A 448 16.21 2.16 -32.30
C ARG A 448 14.87 2.77 -32.68
N PHE A 449 14.44 3.78 -31.93
CA PHE A 449 13.37 4.67 -32.33
C PHE A 449 14.01 5.80 -33.14
N LYS A 450 13.49 6.06 -34.34
CA LYS A 450 13.95 7.11 -35.25
C LYS A 450 14.27 8.42 -34.50
N TYR A 451 15.34 9.09 -34.93
CA TYR A 451 15.90 10.38 -34.47
C TYR A 451 15.35 10.95 -33.14
N ASN A 452 16.22 11.01 -32.11
CA ASN A 452 16.02 11.77 -30.87
C ASN A 452 14.74 11.46 -30.06
N ALA A 453 14.20 10.23 -30.14
CA ALA A 453 13.06 9.85 -29.32
C ALA A 453 13.33 10.13 -27.83
N LYS A 454 12.34 10.72 -27.14
CA LYS A 454 12.42 11.02 -25.71
C LYS A 454 11.44 10.17 -24.93
N ILE A 455 11.77 9.83 -23.70
CA ILE A 455 10.84 9.12 -22.80
C ILE A 455 10.07 10.17 -22.02
N LEU A 456 8.74 10.06 -22.02
CA LEU A 456 7.85 10.92 -21.25
C LEU A 456 7.23 10.12 -20.11
N ALA A 457 7.80 10.27 -18.91
CA ALA A 457 7.29 9.69 -17.68
C ALA A 457 6.10 10.53 -17.17
N LEU A 458 4.92 9.93 -17.11
CA LEU A 458 3.66 10.57 -16.77
C LEU A 458 3.18 10.06 -15.42
N TYR A 459 3.12 10.94 -14.42
CA TYR A 459 2.43 10.68 -13.16
C TYR A 459 1.02 11.23 -13.23
N GLU A 460 0.07 10.60 -12.54
CA GLU A 460 -1.29 11.14 -12.47
C GLU A 460 -1.30 12.43 -11.65
N ARG A 461 -0.62 12.42 -10.50
CA ARG A 461 -0.56 13.54 -9.56
C ARG A 461 0.84 14.14 -9.46
N LYS A 462 0.91 15.45 -9.27
CA LYS A 462 2.17 16.17 -8.99
C LYS A 462 2.89 15.59 -7.78
N GLU A 463 2.16 15.35 -6.71
CA GLU A 463 2.75 14.88 -5.47
C GLU A 463 3.43 13.52 -5.64
N GLU A 464 2.90 12.64 -6.48
CA GLU A 464 3.52 11.35 -6.80
C GLU A 464 4.87 11.57 -7.48
N LEU A 465 4.93 12.43 -8.51
CA LEU A 465 6.19 12.77 -9.19
C LEU A 465 7.25 13.28 -8.22
N PHE A 466 6.85 14.17 -7.30
CA PHE A 466 7.77 14.83 -6.38
C PHE A 466 8.16 13.98 -5.17
N ASN A 467 7.37 12.99 -4.78
CA ASN A 467 7.68 12.11 -3.65
C ASN A 467 8.23 10.75 -4.07
N ASP A 468 8.04 10.35 -5.33
CA ASP A 468 8.56 9.07 -5.79
C ASP A 468 10.10 9.06 -5.79
N VAL A 469 10.63 7.89 -5.45
CA VAL A 469 12.05 7.64 -5.28
C VAL A 469 12.53 6.76 -6.43
N ILE A 470 13.42 7.32 -7.24
CA ILE A 470 13.93 6.72 -8.47
C ILE A 470 15.44 6.49 -8.31
N ARG A 471 15.91 5.29 -8.66
CA ARG A 471 17.36 5.01 -8.72
C ARG A 471 17.96 5.62 -9.98
N LYS A 472 18.85 6.59 -9.80
CA LYS A 472 19.55 7.30 -10.88
C LYS A 472 20.95 6.73 -11.06
N THR A 473 21.40 6.63 -12.30
CA THR A 473 22.82 6.42 -12.62
C THR A 473 23.60 7.72 -12.54
N LYS A 474 24.87 7.66 -12.11
CA LYS A 474 25.84 8.68 -12.54
C LYS A 474 26.03 8.50 -14.05
N LYS A 475 26.00 9.61 -14.80
CA LYS A 475 26.13 9.64 -16.26
C LYS A 475 27.17 8.63 -16.74
N VAL A 476 26.71 7.62 -17.47
CA VAL A 476 27.59 6.61 -18.05
C VAL A 476 28.10 7.17 -19.38
N ASN A 477 29.37 7.57 -19.44
CA ASN A 477 30.02 8.10 -20.66
C ASN A 477 30.28 7.01 -21.73
N THR A 478 29.38 6.04 -21.87
CA THR A 478 29.47 4.98 -22.88
C THR A 478 28.55 5.27 -24.05
N ASN A 479 29.07 5.15 -25.28
CA ASN A 479 28.32 5.40 -26.52
C ASN A 479 27.13 4.43 -26.75
N LYS A 480 26.90 3.45 -25.87
CA LYS A 480 25.77 2.51 -25.91
C LYS A 480 25.32 2.15 -24.50
N ILE A 481 24.01 2.19 -24.26
CA ILE A 481 23.40 1.66 -23.03
C ILE A 481 23.05 0.19 -23.29
N THR A 482 23.49 -0.68 -22.39
CA THR A 482 23.21 -2.12 -22.42
C THR A 482 22.37 -2.52 -21.22
N ARG A 483 21.76 -3.72 -21.29
CA ARG A 483 21.06 -4.31 -20.14
C ARG A 483 21.96 -4.38 -18.91
N GLU A 484 23.16 -4.91 -19.05
CA GLU A 484 24.13 -5.01 -17.96
C GLU A 484 24.44 -3.65 -17.29
N ILE A 485 24.52 -2.56 -18.07
CA ILE A 485 24.73 -1.22 -17.52
C ILE A 485 23.53 -0.77 -16.68
N VAL A 486 22.31 -1.00 -17.18
CA VAL A 486 21.07 -0.69 -16.44
C VAL A 486 20.98 -1.55 -15.18
N ASP A 487 21.25 -2.85 -15.29
CA ASP A 487 21.20 -3.82 -14.20
C ASP A 487 22.19 -3.48 -13.08
N ASN A 488 23.39 -3.01 -13.42
CA ASN A 488 24.42 -2.69 -12.43
C ASN A 488 24.25 -1.28 -11.83
N ASN A 489 23.90 -0.29 -12.66
CA ASN A 489 24.03 1.10 -12.28
C ASN A 489 22.67 1.81 -12.06
N GLY A 490 21.57 1.28 -12.59
CA GLY A 490 20.24 1.87 -12.56
C GLY A 490 19.84 2.54 -13.89
N MET A 491 18.90 3.48 -13.83
CA MET A 491 18.33 4.13 -15.02
C MET A 491 19.18 5.31 -15.52
N ASP A 492 19.37 5.40 -16.84
CA ASP A 492 19.83 6.64 -17.50
C ASP A 492 18.69 7.63 -17.62
N ILE A 493 18.91 8.84 -17.12
CA ILE A 493 17.91 9.87 -16.97
C ILE A 493 18.03 11.00 -18.01
N ASP A 494 19.08 11.01 -18.83
CA ASP A 494 19.38 12.12 -19.74
C ASP A 494 18.28 12.31 -20.81
N ASN A 495 17.63 11.23 -21.23
CA ASN A 495 16.57 11.23 -22.25
C ASN A 495 15.14 11.11 -21.68
N ILE A 496 14.98 11.26 -20.36
CA ILE A 496 13.69 11.13 -19.68
C ILE A 496 13.20 12.49 -19.22
N VAL A 497 11.96 12.79 -19.57
CA VAL A 497 11.23 13.97 -19.10
C VAL A 497 10.00 13.55 -18.33
N PHE A 498 9.77 14.23 -17.21
CA PHE A 498 8.73 13.90 -16.25
C PHE A 498 7.65 14.98 -16.29
N ALA A 499 6.39 14.56 -16.21
CA ALA A 499 5.25 15.46 -16.13
C ALA A 499 4.14 14.85 -15.26
N ALA A 500 3.31 15.72 -14.67
CA ALA A 500 2.15 15.35 -13.90
C ALA A 500 0.85 15.76 -14.63
N ILE A 501 -0.08 14.82 -14.77
CA ILE A 501 -1.29 15.00 -15.59
C ILE A 501 -2.27 15.99 -14.97
N ASP A 502 -2.37 16.04 -13.64
CA ASP A 502 -3.19 17.01 -12.90
C ASP A 502 -2.74 18.46 -13.13
N GLU A 503 -1.44 18.76 -13.15
CA GLU A 503 -0.91 20.09 -13.46
C GLU A 503 -1.25 20.51 -14.90
N ILE A 504 -1.13 19.58 -15.84
CA ILE A 504 -1.44 19.80 -17.25
C ILE A 504 -2.94 20.06 -17.43
N SER A 505 -3.78 19.31 -16.71
CA SER A 505 -5.23 19.46 -16.72
C SER A 505 -5.68 20.84 -16.19
N ASN A 506 -4.88 21.44 -15.31
CA ASN A 506 -5.05 22.82 -14.82
C ASN A 506 -4.45 23.88 -15.77
N GLY A 507 -4.08 23.50 -17.00
CA GLY A 507 -3.57 24.40 -18.04
C GLY A 507 -2.08 24.75 -17.91
N LYS A 508 -1.33 24.10 -17.01
CA LYS A 508 0.10 24.34 -16.82
C LYS A 508 0.91 23.15 -17.32
N LEU A 509 1.54 23.29 -18.50
CA LEU A 509 2.54 22.31 -18.94
C LEU A 509 3.86 22.58 -18.22
N LEU A 510 4.08 21.87 -17.12
CA LEU A 510 5.36 21.83 -16.43
C LEU A 510 6.06 20.51 -16.74
N LEU A 511 7.33 20.62 -17.10
CA LEU A 511 8.19 19.49 -17.43
C LEU A 511 9.35 19.49 -16.46
N TYR A 512 9.73 18.32 -15.99
CA TYR A 512 10.78 18.14 -15.01
C TYR A 512 11.84 17.18 -15.53
N ASN A 513 13.09 17.37 -15.13
CA ASN A 513 14.12 16.35 -15.23
C ASN A 513 14.05 15.38 -14.03
N ALA A 514 14.87 14.32 -14.03
CA ALA A 514 14.89 13.36 -12.92
C ALA A 514 15.31 13.97 -11.57
N ASN A 515 15.94 15.16 -11.54
CA ASN A 515 16.23 15.90 -10.32
C ASN A 515 15.08 16.79 -9.87
N LYS A 516 13.88 16.59 -10.45
CA LYS A 516 12.65 17.33 -10.12
C LYS A 516 12.81 18.84 -10.35
N LYS A 517 13.77 19.24 -11.18
CA LYS A 517 13.95 20.64 -11.62
C LYS A 517 13.16 20.85 -12.89
N GLN A 518 12.45 21.97 -12.96
CA GLN A 518 11.70 22.35 -14.15
C GLN A 518 12.66 22.55 -15.34
N ILE A 519 12.25 22.11 -16.51
CA ILE A 519 12.96 22.29 -17.78
C ILE A 519 12.07 22.97 -18.81
N ASP A 520 12.69 23.67 -19.76
CA ASP A 520 11.97 24.37 -20.82
C ASP A 520 11.54 23.39 -21.93
N LYS A 521 10.32 23.54 -22.45
CA LYS A 521 9.81 22.70 -23.55
C LYS A 521 10.63 22.82 -24.83
N SER A 522 11.33 23.94 -25.06
CA SER A 522 12.25 24.11 -26.18
C SER A 522 13.42 23.13 -26.13
N GLN A 523 13.74 22.58 -24.95
CA GLN A 523 14.74 21.54 -24.81
C GLN A 523 14.23 20.17 -25.30
N LEU A 524 12.95 20.04 -25.68
CA LEU A 524 12.34 18.79 -26.15
C LEU A 524 12.36 18.58 -27.66
N PHE A 525 12.35 19.65 -28.45
CA PHE A 525 12.05 19.63 -29.89
C PHE A 525 13.23 20.05 -30.75
#